data_AF-G7GEX3-F1
#
_entry.id   AF-G7GEX3-F1
#
_cell.length_a   1.000
_cell.length_b   1.000
_cell.length_c   1.000
_cell.angle_alpha   90.00
_cell.angle_beta   90.00
_cell.angle_gamma   90.00
#
_symmetry.space_group_name_H-M   'P 1'
#
loop_
_entity.id
_entity.type
_entity.pdbx_description
1 polymer ?
#
loop_
_entity_poly.entity_id
_entity_poly.type
_entity_poly.pdbx_seq_one_letter_code
_entity_poly.pdbx_strand_id
1 'polypeptide(L)'
;MKKVLLIALGLALVGCAEKKPLTPEEKWHGYCVSVGNAARSITLDRQNGIEQKQATEHAGKIEDETTRKFIFEIIENVYAIPADQLKSDPEALREKLKQEYTDKCLATPHDKLPNYKLF
;
A
#
# COMPACT_ATOMS: atom_id res chain seq x y z
N MET A 1 40.96 -10.66 51.55
CA MET A 1 41.41 -11.73 50.63
C MET A 1 40.69 -11.56 49.31
N LYS A 2 41.44 -11.37 48.23
CA LYS A 2 40.93 -11.25 46.85
C LYS A 2 40.39 -12.60 46.38
N LYS A 3 39.15 -12.65 45.92
CA LYS A 3 38.69 -13.66 44.95
C LYS A 3 37.77 -12.98 43.94
N VAL A 4 38.38 -12.65 42.81
CA VAL A 4 37.73 -12.31 41.55
C VAL A 4 36.87 -13.51 41.16
N LEU A 5 35.59 -13.32 40.85
CA LEU A 5 34.85 -14.28 40.04
C LEU A 5 33.78 -13.57 39.18
N LEU A 6 34.14 -13.43 37.91
CA LEU A 6 33.32 -13.70 36.73
C LEU A 6 32.03 -12.88 36.54
N ILE A 7 32.19 -11.86 35.70
CA ILE A 7 31.31 -11.47 34.60
C ILE A 7 30.18 -12.48 34.32
N ALA A 8 28.96 -12.08 34.63
CA ALA A 8 27.77 -12.56 33.94
C ALA A 8 27.04 -11.32 33.43
N LEU A 9 27.48 -10.85 32.26
CA LEU A 9 26.68 -10.03 31.36
C LEU A 9 25.43 -10.86 31.01
N GLY A 10 24.41 -10.79 31.86
CA GLY A 10 23.06 -11.20 31.54
C GLY A 10 22.43 -10.16 30.61
N LEU A 11 23.03 -9.99 29.43
CA LEU A 11 22.31 -9.51 28.27
C LEU A 11 21.25 -10.58 27.98
N ALA A 12 20.09 -10.41 28.61
CA ALA A 12 18.85 -10.83 27.99
C ALA A 12 18.70 -9.96 26.72
N LEU A 13 19.47 -10.31 25.69
CA LEU A 13 19.03 -10.19 24.32
C LEU A 13 17.73 -10.98 24.29
N VAL A 14 16.61 -10.32 24.58
CA VAL A 14 15.32 -10.66 24.00
C VAL A 14 15.53 -10.57 22.49
N GLY A 15 16.13 -11.64 21.97
CA GLY A 15 16.33 -11.87 20.56
C GLY A 15 14.98 -11.74 19.91
N CYS A 16 14.98 -11.05 18.77
CA CYS A 16 13.87 -10.88 17.85
C CYS A 16 12.88 -12.04 17.96
N ALA A 17 11.78 -11.84 18.71
CA ALA A 17 10.65 -12.74 18.61
C ALA A 17 10.22 -12.70 17.15
N GLU A 18 10.39 -13.81 16.45
CA GLU A 18 9.93 -13.94 15.07
C GLU A 18 8.48 -13.47 15.04
N LYS A 19 8.20 -12.41 14.27
CA LYS A 19 6.84 -11.86 14.18
C LYS A 19 5.92 -13.00 13.76
N LYS A 20 4.86 -13.23 14.55
CA LYS A 20 3.84 -14.23 14.22
C LYS A 20 3.39 -14.01 12.76
N PRO A 21 3.33 -15.07 11.94
CA PRO A 21 2.85 -14.92 10.58
C PRO A 21 1.40 -14.39 10.59
N LEU A 22 1.13 -13.41 9.73
CA LEU A 22 -0.18 -12.79 9.60
C LEU A 22 -1.25 -13.81 9.19
N THR A 23 -2.47 -13.65 9.71
CA THR A 23 -3.63 -14.43 9.26
C THR A 23 -3.99 -14.08 7.81
N PRO A 24 -4.77 -14.93 7.10
CA PRO A 24 -5.28 -14.60 5.77
C PRO A 24 -6.01 -13.25 5.72
N GLU A 25 -6.80 -12.94 6.74
CA GLU A 25 -7.58 -11.70 6.86
C GLU A 25 -6.65 -10.49 7.06
N GLU A 26 -5.63 -10.62 7.91
CA GLU A 26 -4.63 -9.55 8.12
C GLU A 26 -3.82 -9.30 6.83
N LYS A 27 -3.49 -10.36 6.09
CA LYS A 27 -2.83 -10.23 4.78
C LYS A 27 -3.73 -9.56 3.75
N TRP A 28 -5.01 -9.94 3.71
CA TRP A 28 -5.99 -9.30 2.82
C TRP A 28 -6.17 -7.83 3.14
N HIS A 29 -6.31 -7.50 4.43
CA HIS A 29 -6.39 -6.11 4.86
C HIS A 29 -5.13 -5.33 4.46
N GLY A 30 -3.94 -5.90 4.69
CA GLY A 30 -2.68 -5.28 4.25
C GLY A 30 -2.58 -5.09 2.74
N TYR A 31 -3.13 -6.00 1.94
CA TYR A 31 -3.25 -5.84 0.50
C TYR A 31 -4.14 -4.66 0.15
N CYS A 32 -5.33 -4.58 0.73
CA CYS A 32 -6.26 -3.50 0.44
C CYS A 32 -5.76 -2.12 0.88
N VAL A 33 -5.03 -2.04 1.99
CA VAL A 33 -4.31 -0.81 2.38
C VAL A 33 -3.30 -0.40 1.30
N SER A 34 -2.62 -1.38 0.68
CA SER A 34 -1.66 -1.11 -0.39
C SER A 34 -2.36 -0.64 -1.69
N VAL A 35 -3.54 -1.18 -2.00
CA VAL A 35 -4.39 -0.67 -3.10
C VAL A 35 -4.81 0.78 -2.84
N GLY A 36 -5.22 1.11 -1.61
CA GLY A 36 -5.50 2.50 -1.21
C GLY A 36 -4.28 3.41 -1.33
N ASN A 37 -3.10 2.94 -0.90
CA ASN A 37 -1.86 3.70 -1.06
C ASN A 37 -1.51 3.94 -2.53
N ALA A 38 -1.77 2.97 -3.41
CA ALA A 38 -1.61 3.17 -4.85
C ALA A 38 -2.53 4.27 -5.38
N ALA A 39 -3.79 4.34 -4.93
CA ALA A 39 -4.70 5.44 -5.27
C ALA A 39 -4.16 6.81 -4.83
N ARG A 40 -3.61 6.87 -3.62
CA ARG A 40 -2.95 8.07 -3.08
C ARG A 40 -1.78 8.51 -3.96
N SER A 41 -0.90 7.57 -4.33
CA SER A 41 0.32 7.83 -5.11
C SER A 41 -0.01 8.23 -6.55
N ILE A 42 -0.95 7.54 -7.21
CA ILE A 42 -1.37 7.88 -8.57
C ILE A 42 -2.03 9.27 -8.62
N THR A 43 -2.80 9.63 -7.59
CA THR A 43 -3.36 10.98 -7.46
C THR A 43 -2.25 12.02 -7.32
N LEU A 44 -1.23 11.74 -6.51
CA LEU A 44 -0.05 12.60 -6.38
C LEU A 44 0.70 12.75 -7.70
N ASP A 45 0.92 11.66 -8.43
CA ASP A 45 1.57 11.67 -9.74
C ASP A 45 0.82 12.56 -10.72
N ARG A 46 -0.50 12.45 -10.76
CA ARG A 46 -1.34 13.33 -11.58
C ARG A 46 -1.26 14.79 -11.15
N GLN A 47 -1.27 15.07 -9.85
CA GLN A 47 -1.09 16.43 -9.32
C GLN A 47 0.27 17.03 -9.73
N ASN A 48 1.28 16.18 -9.92
CA ASN A 48 2.62 16.55 -10.36
C ASN A 48 2.80 16.54 -11.89
N GLY A 49 1.72 16.33 -12.66
CA GLY A 49 1.73 16.43 -14.12
C GLY A 49 2.24 15.17 -14.84
N ILE A 50 2.22 14.00 -14.19
CA ILE A 50 2.38 12.73 -14.92
C ILE A 50 1.17 12.55 -15.84
N GLU A 51 1.44 12.13 -17.08
CA GLU A 51 0.41 11.91 -18.09
C GLU A 51 -0.24 10.54 -17.92
N GLN A 52 -1.53 10.44 -18.28
CA GLN A 52 -2.29 9.18 -18.12
C GLN A 52 -1.61 8.03 -18.83
N LYS A 53 -1.11 8.28 -20.04
CA LYS A 53 -0.38 7.30 -20.83
C LYS A 53 0.83 6.71 -20.09
N GLN A 54 1.60 7.55 -19.38
CA GLN A 54 2.76 7.10 -18.62
C GLN A 54 2.34 6.24 -17.42
N ALA A 55 1.29 6.64 -16.71
CA ALA A 55 0.72 5.86 -15.61
C ALA A 55 0.21 4.49 -16.09
N THR A 56 -0.53 4.46 -17.21
CA THR A 56 -1.03 3.24 -17.86
C THR A 56 0.11 2.32 -18.31
N GLU A 57 1.16 2.85 -18.94
CA GLU A 57 2.33 2.07 -19.36
C GLU A 57 3.08 1.46 -18.18
N HIS A 58 3.19 2.19 -17.05
CA HIS A 58 3.78 1.66 -15.82
C HIS A 58 2.91 0.54 -15.22
N ALA A 59 1.60 0.76 -15.11
CA ALA A 59 0.64 -0.21 -14.59
C ALA A 59 0.57 -1.49 -15.44
N GLY A 60 0.82 -1.41 -16.75
CA GLY A 60 0.87 -2.56 -17.66
C GLY A 60 1.95 -3.60 -17.31
N LYS A 61 2.92 -3.25 -16.46
CA LYS A 61 3.98 -4.15 -15.99
C LYS A 61 3.56 -5.02 -14.80
N ILE A 62 2.37 -4.78 -14.24
CA ILE A 62 1.85 -5.56 -13.11
C ILE A 62 1.36 -6.92 -13.63
N GLU A 63 1.96 -8.00 -13.16
CA GLU A 63 1.62 -9.36 -13.60
C GLU A 63 0.29 -9.85 -13.02
N ASP A 64 0.06 -9.58 -11.73
CA ASP A 64 -1.14 -9.99 -11.01
C ASP A 64 -2.39 -9.27 -11.55
N GLU A 65 -3.34 -10.05 -12.06
CA GLU A 65 -4.49 -9.50 -12.79
C GLU A 65 -5.43 -8.68 -11.90
N THR A 66 -5.67 -9.14 -10.67
CA THR A 66 -6.52 -8.45 -9.69
C THR A 66 -5.92 -7.08 -9.35
N THR A 67 -4.63 -7.06 -9.03
CA THR A 67 -3.90 -5.82 -8.73
C THR A 67 -3.88 -4.91 -9.95
N ARG A 68 -3.55 -5.44 -11.12
CA ARG A 68 -3.55 -4.67 -12.38
C ARG A 68 -4.92 -4.03 -12.64
N LYS A 69 -6.01 -4.77 -12.42
CA LYS A 69 -7.39 -4.25 -12.57
C LYS A 69 -7.67 -3.08 -11.62
N PHE A 70 -7.33 -3.21 -10.34
CA PHE A 70 -7.47 -2.10 -9.39
C PHE A 70 -6.66 -0.87 -9.82
N ILE A 71 -5.41 -1.07 -10.22
CA ILE A 71 -4.54 0.04 -10.63
C ILE A 71 -5.08 0.74 -11.90
N PHE A 72 -5.55 0.00 -12.89
CA PHE A 72 -6.16 0.60 -14.08
C PHE A 72 -7.42 1.40 -13.75
N GLU A 73 -8.29 0.85 -12.90
CA GLU A 73 -9.48 1.57 -12.46
C GLU A 73 -9.13 2.86 -11.70
N ILE A 74 -8.13 2.80 -10.80
CA ILE A 74 -7.61 3.98 -10.11
C ILE A 74 -7.14 5.02 -11.12
N ILE A 75 -6.34 4.63 -12.12
CA ILE A 75 -5.85 5.56 -13.15
C ILE A 75 -7.03 6.18 -13.90
N GLU A 76 -8.00 5.39 -14.37
CA GLU A 76 -9.16 5.92 -15.09
C GLU A 76 -9.93 6.96 -14.26
N ASN A 77 -10.26 6.61 -13.02
CA ASN A 77 -11.02 7.48 -12.12
C ASN A 77 -10.23 8.71 -11.68
N VAL A 78 -8.96 8.53 -11.31
CA VAL A 78 -8.07 9.63 -10.95
C VAL A 78 -7.94 10.58 -12.12
N TYR A 79 -7.77 10.11 -13.36
CA TYR A 79 -7.58 10.98 -14.53
C TYR A 79 -8.88 11.61 -15.06
N ALA A 80 -10.05 11.12 -14.65
CA ALA A 80 -11.33 11.75 -14.93
C ALA A 80 -11.61 12.99 -14.05
N ILE A 81 -10.90 13.18 -12.93
CA ILE A 81 -11.13 14.33 -12.03
C ILE A 81 -10.80 15.65 -12.75
N PRO A 82 -11.63 16.70 -12.66
CA PRO A 82 -11.30 18.01 -13.22
C PRO A 82 -10.03 18.63 -12.61
N ALA A 83 -9.25 19.36 -13.43
CA ALA A 83 -7.93 19.87 -13.04
C ALA A 83 -7.97 20.94 -11.92
N ASP A 84 -9.08 21.65 -11.79
CA ASP A 84 -9.38 22.57 -10.69
C ASP A 84 -9.60 21.83 -9.36
N GLN A 85 -10.31 20.69 -9.39
CA GLN A 85 -10.55 19.86 -8.20
C GLN A 85 -9.26 19.22 -7.68
N LEU A 86 -8.29 18.92 -8.55
CA LEU A 86 -6.98 18.40 -8.13
C LEU A 86 -6.18 19.39 -7.26
N LYS A 87 -6.45 20.69 -7.38
CA LYS A 87 -5.67 21.78 -6.75
C LYS A 87 -6.35 22.40 -5.54
N SER A 88 -7.66 22.23 -5.39
CA SER A 88 -8.44 22.87 -4.31
C SER A 88 -8.02 22.40 -2.93
N ASP A 89 -7.93 21.08 -2.73
CA ASP A 89 -7.40 20.45 -1.52
C ASP A 89 -6.69 19.15 -1.90
N PRO A 90 -5.42 19.24 -2.32
CA PRO A 90 -4.72 18.10 -2.91
C PRO A 90 -4.45 16.98 -1.91
N GLU A 91 -4.36 17.28 -0.61
CA GLU A 91 -4.17 16.27 0.43
C GLU A 91 -5.46 15.58 0.80
N ALA A 92 -6.55 16.34 1.02
CA ALA A 92 -7.84 15.72 1.33
C ALA A 92 -8.33 14.84 0.18
N LEU A 93 -8.10 15.22 -1.08
CA LEU A 93 -8.44 14.39 -2.23
C LEU A 93 -7.67 13.06 -2.22
N ARG A 94 -6.36 13.11 -1.93
CA ARG A 94 -5.50 11.92 -1.84
C ARG A 94 -5.93 10.96 -0.73
N GLU A 95 -6.24 11.47 0.46
CA GLU A 95 -6.71 10.64 1.57
C GLU A 95 -8.12 10.11 1.32
N LYS A 96 -9.01 10.90 0.70
CA LYS A 96 -10.34 10.44 0.28
C LYS A 96 -10.23 9.23 -0.66
N LEU A 97 -9.44 9.35 -1.73
CA LEU A 97 -9.30 8.27 -2.71
C LEU A 97 -8.60 7.05 -2.12
N LYS A 98 -7.60 7.24 -1.25
CA LYS A 98 -6.98 6.15 -0.51
C LYS A 98 -8.02 5.35 0.29
N GLN A 99 -8.87 6.03 1.05
CA GLN A 99 -9.90 5.38 1.86
C GLN A 99 -10.91 4.66 0.97
N GLU A 100 -11.41 5.33 -0.08
CA GLU A 100 -12.38 4.77 -1.03
C GLU A 100 -11.89 3.47 -1.66
N TYR A 101 -10.64 3.43 -2.13
CA TYR A 101 -10.07 2.23 -2.75
C TYR A 101 -9.67 1.15 -1.74
N THR A 102 -9.31 1.52 -0.51
CA THR A 102 -9.13 0.55 0.57
C THR A 102 -10.45 -0.16 0.86
N ASP A 103 -11.53 0.59 1.07
CA ASP A 103 -12.85 0.06 1.40
C ASP A 103 -13.44 -0.75 0.25
N LYS A 104 -13.28 -0.26 -0.99
CA LYS A 104 -13.67 -1.00 -2.19
C LYS A 104 -12.95 -2.33 -2.31
N CYS A 105 -11.64 -2.34 -2.06
CA CYS A 105 -10.88 -3.59 -2.06
C CYS A 105 -11.39 -4.53 -0.96
N LEU A 106 -11.58 -4.05 0.27
CA LEU A 106 -12.08 -4.86 1.38
C LEU A 106 -13.45 -5.50 1.09
N ALA A 107 -14.32 -4.78 0.38
CA ALA A 107 -15.64 -5.27 -0.02
C ALA A 107 -15.62 -6.20 -1.25
N THR A 108 -14.48 -6.33 -1.94
CA THR A 108 -14.37 -7.18 -3.13
C THR A 108 -14.19 -8.65 -2.71
N PRO A 109 -15.04 -9.57 -3.22
CA PRO A 109 -14.87 -10.99 -2.97
C PRO A 109 -13.49 -11.47 -3.45
N HIS A 110 -12.83 -12.28 -2.63
CA HIS A 110 -11.52 -12.85 -2.95
C HIS A 110 -11.42 -14.29 -2.45
N ASP A 111 -10.93 -15.18 -3.32
CA ASP A 111 -10.68 -16.58 -2.98
C ASP A 111 -9.21 -16.82 -2.62
N LYS A 112 -8.31 -15.93 -3.08
CA LYS A 112 -6.86 -16.03 -2.93
C LYS A 112 -6.26 -14.65 -2.73
N LEU A 113 -5.20 -14.59 -1.93
CA LEU A 113 -4.39 -13.38 -1.79
C LEU A 113 -3.63 -13.13 -3.10
N PRO A 114 -3.74 -11.93 -3.70
CA PRO A 114 -2.96 -11.54 -4.87
C PRO A 114 -1.46 -11.62 -4.61
N ASN A 115 -0.67 -11.87 -5.67
CA ASN A 115 0.79 -11.79 -5.55
C ASN A 115 1.22 -10.34 -5.77
N TYR A 116 1.36 -9.58 -4.68
CA TYR A 116 1.56 -8.13 -4.76
C TYR A 116 2.81 -7.67 -4.01
N LYS A 117 3.41 -6.59 -4.52
CA LYS A 117 4.42 -5.81 -3.79
C LYS A 117 3.73 -4.66 -3.08
N LEU A 118 4.23 -4.31 -1.88
CA LEU A 118 3.77 -3.13 -1.17
C LEU A 118 4.09 -1.87 -2.00
N PHE A 119 3.10 -0.99 -2.14
CA PHE A 119 3.19 0.29 -2.85
C PHE A 119 3.53 1.43 -1.89
#